data_AF-A0A957DGK0-F1
#
_entry.id   AF-A0A957DGK0-F1
#
_cell.length_a   1.000
_cell.length_b   1.000
_cell.length_c   1.000
_cell.angle_alpha   90.00
_cell.angle_beta   90.00
_cell.angle_gamma   90.00
#
_symmetry.space_group_name_H-M   'P 1'
#
loop_
_entity.id
_entity.type
_entity.pdbx_description
1 polymer ?
#
loop_
_entity_poly.entity_id
_entity_poly.type
_entity_poly.pdbx_seq_one_letter_code
_entity_poly.pdbx_strand_id
1 'polypeptide(L)' 'MNKFWSFAAGALCGALVGSATVVLLTPASGKDLIAAARQRWEDAISEGLKAMDARQKELEAEFERMKR' A
#
# COMPACT_ATOMS: atom_id res chain seq x y z
N MET A 1 1.40 -10.52 37.84
CA MET A 1 1.34 -9.95 36.47
C MET A 1 2.37 -10.53 35.48
N ASN A 2 3.53 -11.04 35.93
CA ASN A 2 4.60 -11.51 35.02
C ASN A 2 4.23 -12.70 34.11
N LYS A 3 3.30 -13.56 34.55
CA LYS A 3 2.87 -14.75 33.79
C LYS A 3 2.01 -14.41 32.57
N PHE A 4 1.22 -13.34 32.65
CA PHE A 4 0.41 -12.86 31.53
C PHE A 4 1.30 -12.19 30.47
N TRP A 5 2.33 -11.46 30.90
CA TRP A 5 3.33 -10.86 30.01
C TRP A 5 4.17 -11.92 29.28
N SER A 6 4.58 -12.98 29.98
CA SER A 6 5.27 -14.12 29.35
C SER A 6 4.39 -14.84 28.32
N PHE A 7 3.10 -15.00 28.60
CA PHE A 7 2.15 -15.57 27.65
C PHE A 7 1.94 -14.67 26.43
N ALA A 8 1.76 -13.36 26.64
CA ALA A 8 1.61 -12.39 25.56
C ALA A 8 2.84 -12.35 24.65
N ALA A 9 4.05 -12.36 25.22
CA ALA A 9 5.29 -12.43 24.46
C ALA A 9 5.40 -13.74 23.66
N GLY A 10 5.02 -14.87 24.25
CA GLY A 10 4.98 -16.16 23.56
C GLY A 10 3.96 -16.18 22.41
N ALA A 11 2.77 -15.61 22.62
CA ALA A 11 1.73 -15.49 21.59
C ALA A 11 2.18 -14.59 20.43
N LEU A 12 2.88 -13.49 20.73
CA LEU A 12 3.42 -12.57 19.74
C LEU A 12 4.51 -13.23 18.89
N CYS A 13 5.45 -13.94 19.53
CA CYS A 13 6.45 -14.75 18.83
C CYS A 13 5.81 -15.84 17.98
N GLY A 14 4.82 -16.56 18.52
CA GLY A 14 4.08 -17.59 17.78
C GLY A 14 3.33 -17.05 16.56
N ALA A 15 2.70 -15.88 16.70
CA ALA A 15 2.01 -15.21 15.60
C ALA A 15 2.98 -14.75 14.50
N LEU A 16 4.15 -14.22 14.88
CA LEU A 16 5.19 -13.82 13.93
C LEU A 16 5.76 -15.02 13.17
N VAL A 17 6.13 -16.09 13.87
CA VAL A 17 6.70 -17.30 13.25
C VAL A 17 5.64 -18.02 12.41
N GLY A 18 4.41 -18.12 12.91
CA GLY A 18 3.29 -18.75 12.20
C GLY A 18 2.94 -17.99 10.91
N SER A 19 2.82 -16.66 10.97
CA SER A 19 2.56 -15.84 9.77
C SER A 19 3.70 -15.89 8.76
N ALA A 20 4.96 -15.82 9.23
CA ALA A 20 6.13 -15.98 8.36
C ALA A 20 6.15 -17.36 7.67
N THR A 21 5.79 -18.43 8.40
CA THR A 21 5.69 -19.78 7.84
C THR A 21 4.59 -19.86 6.80
N VAL A 22 3.40 -19.31 7.05
CA VAL A 22 2.31 -19.28 6.06
C VAL A 22 2.74 -18.52 4.80
N VAL A 23 3.43 -17.39 4.94
CA VAL A 23 3.94 -16.61 3.79
C VAL A 23 5.00 -17.38 3.00
N LEU A 24 5.91 -18.08 3.68
CA LEU A 24 7.01 -18.80 3.04
C LEU A 24 6.61 -20.16 2.45
N LEU A 25 5.71 -20.89 3.12
CA LEU A 25 5.28 -22.23 2.69
C LEU A 25 4.08 -22.23 1.75
N THR A 26 3.30 -21.16 1.67
CA THR A 26 2.17 -21.09 0.72
C THR A 26 2.72 -20.77 -0.67
N PRO A 27 2.82 -21.72 -1.61
CA PRO A 27 3.56 -21.54 -2.86
C PRO A 27 2.81 -20.68 -3.89
N ALA A 28 1.54 -20.35 -3.62
CA ALA A 28 0.66 -19.68 -4.56
C ALA A 28 0.45 -18.19 -4.28
N SER A 29 0.43 -17.77 -3.00
CA SER A 29 0.02 -16.41 -2.64
C SER A 29 1.06 -15.33 -2.98
N GLY A 30 2.34 -15.67 -3.19
CA GLY A 30 3.37 -14.66 -3.45
C GLY A 30 3.17 -13.92 -4.78
N LYS A 31 2.96 -14.64 -5.87
CA LYS A 31 2.86 -14.02 -7.21
C LYS A 31 1.58 -13.23 -7.38
N ASP A 32 0.45 -13.79 -6.94
CA ASP A 32 -0.85 -13.15 -7.08
C ASP A 32 -1.00 -11.95 -6.13
N LEU A 33 -0.47 -12.05 -4.91
CA LEU A 33 -0.47 -10.92 -3.96
C LEU A 33 0.46 -9.79 -4.43
N ILE A 34 1.64 -10.12 -4.96
CA ILE A 34 2.56 -9.13 -5.54
C ILE A 34 1.92 -8.49 -6.78
N ALA A 35 1.26 -9.28 -7.64
CA ALA A 35 0.56 -8.76 -8.81
C ALA A 35 -0.57 -7.81 -8.42
N ALA A 36 -1.40 -8.19 -7.44
CA ALA A 36 -2.48 -7.35 -6.94
C ALA A 36 -1.96 -6.06 -6.27
N ALA A 37 -0.89 -6.15 -5.48
CA ALA A 37 -0.26 -4.99 -4.86
C ALA A 37 0.32 -4.04 -5.92
N ARG A 38 0.97 -4.59 -6.96
CA ARG A 38 1.53 -3.82 -8.06
C ARG A 38 0.44 -3.12 -8.88
N GLN A 39 -0.64 -3.82 -9.20
CA GLN A 39 -1.77 -3.25 -9.93
C GLN A 39 -2.39 -2.08 -9.14
N ARG A 40 -2.62 -2.28 -7.83
CA ARG A 40 -3.16 -1.23 -6.94
C ARG A 40 -2.26 -0.01 -6.86
N TRP A 41 -0.94 -0.21 -6.89
CA TRP A 41 0.05 0.85 -6.89
C TRP A 41 0.08 1.62 -8.22
N GLU A 42 0.03 0.91 -9.34
CA GLU A 42 -0.06 1.52 -10.68
C GLU A 42 -1.35 2.35 -10.83
N ASP A 43 -2.49 1.84 -10.34
CA ASP A 43 -3.76 2.56 -10.33
C ASP A 43 -3.67 3.86 -9.52
N ALA A 44 -3.06 3.80 -8.33
CA ALA A 44 -2.90 4.97 -7.46
C ALA A 44 -2.02 6.06 -8.10
N ILE A 45 -0.92 5.66 -8.75
CA ILE A 45 -0.05 6.61 -9.47
C ILE A 45 -0.77 7.20 -10.68
N SER A 46 -1.48 6.37 -11.47
CA SER A 46 -2.21 6.84 -12.65
C SER A 46 -3.25 7.89 -12.27
N GLU A 47 -3.99 7.67 -11.19
CA GLU A 47 -4.99 8.61 -10.71
C GLU A 47 -4.35 9.93 -10.24
N GLY A 48 -3.22 9.85 -9.53
CA GLY A 48 -2.46 11.03 -9.11
C GLY A 48 -1.96 11.87 -10.29
N LEU A 49 -1.42 11.22 -11.33
CA LEU A 49 -0.96 11.90 -12.54
C LEU A 49 -2.12 12.58 -13.28
N LYS A 50 -3.27 11.93 -13.41
CA LYS A 50 -4.47 12.55 -14.01
C LYS A 50 -4.92 13.79 -13.25
N ALA A 51 -4.90 13.74 -11.91
CA ALA A 51 -5.24 14.88 -11.09
C ALA A 51 -4.24 16.04 -11.27
N MET A 52 -2.94 15.75 -11.41
CA MET A 52 -1.92 16.78 -11.70
C MET A 52 -2.14 17.42 -13.07
N ASP A 53 -2.39 16.63 -14.12
CA ASP A 53 -2.68 17.14 -15.47
C ASP A 53 -3.94 18.01 -15.49
N ALA A 54 -4.98 17.61 -14.75
CA ALA A 54 -6.21 18.40 -14.62
C ALA A 54 -5.92 19.76 -13.95
N ARG A 55 -5.14 19.76 -12.86
CA ARG A 55 -4.72 21.00 -12.19
C ARG A 55 -3.85 21.89 -13.06
N GLN A 56 -2.95 21.31 -13.84
CA GLN A 56 -2.10 22.09 -14.74
C GLN A 56 -2.94 22.83 -15.78
N LYS A 57 -3.94 22.17 -16.37
CA LYS A 57 -4.86 22.78 -17.33
C LYS A 57 -5.72 23.88 -16.71
N GLU A 58 -6.18 23.69 -15.47
CA GLU A 58 -6.91 24.72 -14.72
C GLU A 58 -6.04 25.96 -14.48
N LEU A 59 -4.80 25.78 -14.01
CA LEU A 59 -3.87 26.88 -13.77
C LEU A 59 -3.50 27.63 -15.06
N GLU A 60 -3.30 26.91 -16.17
CA GLU A 60 -3.01 27.53 -17.46
C GLU A 60 -4.19 28.37 -17.97
N ALA A 61 -5.41 27.89 -17.77
CA ALA A 61 -6.63 28.64 -18.09
C ALA A 61 -6.80 29.88 -17.19
N GLU A 62 -6.44 29.81 -15.91
CA GLU A 62 -6.45 30.96 -15.01
C GLU A 62 -5.39 32.00 -15.40
N PHE A 63 -4.19 31.56 -15.77
CA PHE A 63 -3.11 32.45 -16.20
C PHE A 63 -3.47 33.23 -17.47
N GLU A 64 -4.04 32.56 -18.48
CA GLU A 64 -4.50 33.20 -19.71
C GLU A 64 -5.65 34.20 -19.47
N ARG A 65 -6.49 33.95 -18.45
CA ARG A 65 -7.53 34.91 -18.03
C ARG A 65 -6.96 36.15 -17.35
N MET A 66 -5.89 36.01 -16.56
CA MET A 66 -5.22 37.14 -15.91
C MET A 66 -4.37 37.98 -16.87
N LYS A 67 -3.93 37.39 -17.98
CA LYS A 67 -3.07 38.05 -18.98
C LYS A 67 -3.86 38.94 -19.98
N ARG A 68 -5.18 38.74 -20.11
CA ARG A 68 -6.09 39.61 -20.87
C ARG A 68 -6.50 40.83 -20.06
#